data_AF-A0A7C5LPU3-F1
#
_entry.id   AF-A0A7C5LPU3-F1
#
_cell.length_a   1.000
_cell.length_b   1.000
_cell.length_c   1.000
_cell.angle_alpha   90.00
_cell.angle_beta   90.00
_cell.angle_gamma   90.00
#
_symmetry.space_group_name_H-M   'P 1'
#
loop_
_entity.id
_entity.type
_entity.pdbx_description
1 polymer ?
#
loop_
_entity_poly.entity_id
_entity_poly.type
_entity_poly.pdbx_seq_one_letter_code
_entity_poly.pdbx_strand_id
1 'polypeptide(L)'
;SGRIYAPYYRQASIWAYLRSQSGQRRTFDTAYADVKAAFLYYLEQYNRGRPLIILSHSQGTQMAVRLLEELYRARGLERILVVAYLIGERIGAEQIPGLAPCRSAAQTGCFVTWATVAMGAEPELLTGEPRGRPVCVNPLSWRMDEAFVPARRHLGGVPDSFDRIEPGLVGARCRGGLLEIAPPPSGYAHAGGDYHESDINLFYLDIRRNAQMRLRAFGAGR
;
A
#
# COMPACT_ATOMS: atom_id res chain seq x y z
N SER A 1 12.63 15.31 8.07
CA SER A 1 11.92 14.12 8.58
C SER A 1 10.42 14.40 8.62
N GLY A 2 9.57 13.37 8.46
CA GLY A 2 8.11 13.48 8.59
C GLY A 2 7.64 13.04 9.98
N ARG A 3 6.48 13.52 10.42
CA ARG A 3 5.83 13.02 11.64
C ARG A 3 5.02 11.77 11.30
N ILE A 4 5.15 10.72 12.10
CA ILE A 4 4.42 9.47 11.93
C ILE A 4 3.23 9.46 12.89
N TYR A 5 2.07 9.11 12.37
CA TYR A 5 0.84 8.93 13.13
C TYR A 5 0.25 7.58 12.74
N ALA A 6 -0.10 6.76 13.74
CA ALA A 6 -0.77 5.50 13.55
C ALA A 6 -2.08 5.52 14.37
N PRO A 7 -3.24 5.19 13.76
CA PRO A 7 -4.49 5.15 14.50
C PRO A 7 -4.44 4.03 15.53
N TYR A 8 -4.89 4.32 16.75
CA TYR A 8 -5.22 3.28 17.71
C TYR A 8 -6.67 2.85 17.46
N TYR A 9 -6.88 1.60 17.06
CA TYR A 9 -8.20 1.11 16.66
C TYR A 9 -8.38 -0.36 17.00
N ARG A 10 -9.64 -0.80 17.11
CA ARG A 10 -9.97 -2.22 17.28
C ARG A 10 -9.75 -2.95 15.95
N GLN A 11 -8.59 -3.57 15.82
CA GLN A 11 -8.26 -4.38 14.65
C GLN A 11 -9.12 -5.65 14.62
N ALA A 12 -9.67 -5.97 13.45
CA ALA A 12 -10.43 -7.20 13.27
C ALA A 12 -9.44 -8.39 13.28
N SER A 13 -9.70 -9.40 14.11
CA SER A 13 -8.85 -10.60 14.15
C SER A 13 -8.91 -11.37 12.83
N ILE A 14 -7.92 -12.24 12.57
CA ILE A 14 -7.91 -13.09 11.36
C ILE A 14 -9.20 -13.93 11.25
N TRP A 15 -9.78 -14.34 12.39
CA TRP A 15 -11.06 -15.04 12.45
C TRP A 15 -12.23 -14.26 11.86
N ALA A 16 -12.15 -12.92 11.78
CA ALA A 16 -13.18 -12.10 11.15
C ALA A 16 -13.38 -12.46 9.67
N TYR A 17 -12.31 -12.88 8.98
CA TYR A 17 -12.36 -13.32 7.59
C TYR A 17 -13.06 -14.66 7.40
N LEU A 18 -13.22 -15.45 8.46
CA LEU A 18 -13.90 -16.76 8.45
C LEU A 18 -15.37 -16.68 8.91
N ARG A 19 -15.88 -15.48 9.24
CA ARG A 19 -17.27 -15.29 9.68
C ARG A 19 -18.22 -15.22 8.48
N SER A 20 -19.52 -15.37 8.76
CA SER A 20 -20.56 -15.02 7.78
C SER A 20 -20.39 -13.57 7.32
N GLN A 21 -20.79 -13.27 6.07
CA GLN A 21 -20.62 -11.95 5.46
C GLN A 21 -21.16 -10.80 6.35
N SER A 22 -22.30 -11.01 7.02
CA SER A 22 -22.89 -10.01 7.93
C SER A 22 -22.06 -9.79 9.21
N GLY A 23 -21.50 -10.86 9.79
CA GLY A 23 -20.62 -10.78 10.96
C GLY A 23 -19.24 -10.20 10.63
N GLN A 24 -18.71 -10.54 9.45
CA GLN A 24 -17.50 -9.96 8.88
C GLN A 24 -17.67 -8.44 8.74
N ARG A 25 -18.73 -8.01 8.03
CA ARG A 25 -19.02 -6.59 7.79
C ARG A 25 -19.12 -5.78 9.09
N ARG A 26 -19.86 -6.26 10.09
CA ARG A 26 -19.98 -5.57 11.39
C ARG A 26 -18.63 -5.39 12.08
N THR A 27 -17.76 -6.39 11.99
CA THR A 27 -16.41 -6.34 12.60
C THR A 27 -15.55 -5.28 11.90
N PHE A 28 -15.53 -5.28 10.56
CA PHE A 28 -14.79 -4.28 9.79
C PHE A 28 -15.39 -2.88 9.87
N ASP A 29 -16.71 -2.74 10.02
CA ASP A 29 -17.36 -1.44 10.26
C ASP A 29 -16.92 -0.82 11.58
N THR A 30 -16.75 -1.64 12.62
CA THR A 30 -16.24 -1.18 13.92
C THR A 30 -14.79 -0.73 13.81
N ALA A 31 -13.93 -1.55 13.20
CA ALA A 31 -12.52 -1.20 12.95
C ALA A 31 -12.39 0.10 12.14
N TYR A 32 -13.20 0.22 11.09
CA TYR A 32 -13.21 1.40 10.23
C TYR A 32 -13.68 2.66 10.96
N ALA A 33 -14.72 2.56 11.78
CA ALA A 33 -15.25 3.70 12.53
C ALA A 33 -14.15 4.32 13.43
N ASP A 34 -13.37 3.48 14.10
CA ASP A 34 -12.25 3.91 14.93
C ASP A 34 -11.14 4.58 14.10
N VAL A 35 -10.74 3.97 12.97
CA VAL A 35 -9.73 4.53 12.05
C VAL A 35 -10.18 5.89 11.51
N LYS A 36 -11.44 6.00 11.08
CA LYS A 36 -12.04 7.23 10.59
C LYS A 36 -12.02 8.31 11.67
N ALA A 37 -12.47 7.99 12.88
CA ALA A 37 -12.48 8.93 14.00
C ALA A 37 -11.06 9.44 14.31
N ALA A 38 -10.08 8.55 14.41
CA ALA A 38 -8.69 8.90 14.66
C ALA A 38 -8.09 9.77 13.55
N PHE A 39 -8.39 9.46 12.28
CA PHE A 39 -7.90 10.24 11.15
C PHE A 39 -8.52 11.64 11.09
N LEU A 40 -9.83 11.77 11.35
CA LEU A 40 -10.49 13.06 11.42
C LEU A 40 -9.91 13.92 12.55
N TYR A 41 -9.69 13.33 13.72
CA TYR A 41 -9.03 13.99 14.84
C TYR A 41 -7.61 14.45 14.48
N TYR A 42 -6.83 13.61 13.78
CA TYR A 42 -5.52 13.99 13.23
C TYR A 42 -5.61 15.21 12.31
N LEU A 43 -6.55 15.20 11.35
CA LEU A 43 -6.72 16.30 10.39
C LEU A 43 -7.03 17.62 11.09
N GLU A 44 -7.92 17.59 12.08
CA GLU A 44 -8.40 18.77 12.80
C GLU A 44 -7.38 19.32 13.79
N GLN A 45 -6.66 18.45 14.51
CA GLN A 45 -5.81 18.88 15.63
C GLN A 45 -4.32 18.96 15.28
N TYR A 46 -3.84 18.12 14.36
CA TYR A 46 -2.39 17.92 14.16
C TYR A 46 -1.90 18.25 12.74
N ASN A 47 -2.69 18.00 11.69
CA ASN A 47 -2.20 18.08 10.32
C ASN A 47 -1.86 19.51 9.89
N ARG A 48 -2.70 20.51 10.24
CA ARG A 48 -2.48 21.94 9.91
C ARG A 48 -2.09 22.19 8.44
N GLY A 49 -2.73 21.48 7.50
CA GLY A 49 -2.49 21.63 6.06
C GLY A 49 -1.16 21.05 5.55
N ARG A 50 -0.44 20.27 6.37
CA ARG A 50 0.80 19.60 5.96
C ARG A 50 0.55 18.58 4.84
N PRO A 51 1.54 18.34 3.97
CA PRO A 51 1.50 17.24 3.01
C PRO A 51 1.26 15.89 3.71
N LEU A 52 0.38 15.09 3.15
CA LEU A 52 -0.09 13.82 3.69
C LEU A 52 0.42 12.64 2.85
N ILE A 53 1.02 11.66 3.49
CA ILE A 53 1.28 10.33 2.93
C ILE A 53 0.46 9.33 3.73
N ILE A 54 -0.28 8.47 3.04
CA ILE A 54 -0.94 7.30 3.65
C ILE A 54 -0.11 6.08 3.29
N LEU A 55 0.20 5.24 4.28
CA LEU A 55 0.83 3.94 4.11
C LEU A 55 -0.01 2.92 4.86
N SER A 56 -0.41 1.86 4.16
CA SER A 56 -1.23 0.80 4.72
C SER A 56 -0.84 -0.55 4.13
N HIS A 57 -1.19 -1.62 4.84
CA HIS A 57 -0.98 -3.00 4.41
C HIS A 57 -2.19 -3.86 4.78
N SER A 58 -2.56 -4.81 3.93
CA SER A 58 -3.57 -5.84 4.22
C SER A 58 -4.88 -5.21 4.74
N GLN A 59 -5.36 -5.61 5.91
CA GLN A 59 -6.53 -5.01 6.55
C GLN A 59 -6.47 -3.47 6.66
N GLY A 60 -5.29 -2.91 6.96
CA GLY A 60 -5.10 -1.47 7.01
C GLY A 60 -5.38 -0.82 5.65
N THR A 61 -5.10 -1.51 4.55
CA THR A 61 -5.42 -1.07 3.19
C THR A 61 -6.92 -1.10 2.93
N GLN A 62 -7.66 -2.10 3.42
CA GLN A 62 -9.13 -2.09 3.36
C GLN A 62 -9.71 -0.84 4.05
N MET A 63 -9.15 -0.50 5.22
CA MET A 63 -9.56 0.71 5.95
C MET A 63 -9.18 1.98 5.20
N ALA A 64 -7.95 2.05 4.66
CA ALA A 64 -7.45 3.22 3.94
C ALA A 64 -8.20 3.47 2.62
N VAL A 65 -8.56 2.41 1.89
CA VAL A 65 -9.38 2.51 0.67
C VAL A 65 -10.75 3.11 1.01
N ARG A 66 -11.46 2.55 2.00
CA ARG A 66 -12.77 3.07 2.41
C ARG A 66 -12.68 4.52 2.91
N LEU A 67 -11.63 4.83 3.67
CA LEU A 67 -11.36 6.18 4.17
C LEU A 67 -11.17 7.17 3.02
N LEU A 68 -10.41 6.78 1.99
CA LEU A 68 -10.17 7.61 0.82
C LEU A 68 -11.43 7.73 -0.06
N GLU A 69 -12.22 6.67 -0.23
CA GLU A 69 -13.52 6.74 -0.92
C GLU A 69 -14.45 7.77 -0.27
N GLU A 70 -14.53 7.78 1.07
CA GLU A 70 -15.43 8.68 1.80
C GLU A 70 -14.88 10.11 1.95
N LEU A 71 -13.57 10.26 2.18
CA LEU A 71 -13.00 11.53 2.64
C LEU A 71 -12.15 12.25 1.62
N TYR A 72 -11.68 11.60 0.54
CA TYR A 72 -10.71 12.19 -0.38
C TYR A 72 -11.15 13.55 -0.89
N ARG A 73 -12.36 13.65 -1.46
CA ARG A 73 -12.95 14.93 -1.86
C ARG A 73 -13.67 15.65 -0.72
N ALA A 74 -14.42 14.91 0.10
CA ALA A 74 -15.27 15.49 1.14
C ALA A 74 -14.50 16.29 2.20
N ARG A 75 -13.21 15.96 2.41
CA ARG A 75 -12.32 16.67 3.35
C ARG A 75 -11.18 17.41 2.65
N GLY A 76 -11.23 17.54 1.32
CA GLY A 76 -10.23 18.29 0.57
C GLY A 76 -8.84 17.67 0.56
N LEU A 77 -8.74 16.34 0.71
CA LEU A 77 -7.46 15.64 0.78
C LEU A 77 -6.69 15.74 -0.54
N GLU A 78 -7.37 15.97 -1.66
CA GLU A 78 -6.74 16.19 -2.97
C GLU A 78 -5.72 17.34 -2.96
N ARG A 79 -5.85 18.30 -2.05
CA ARG A 79 -4.95 19.46 -1.93
C ARG A 79 -3.69 19.18 -1.10
N ILE A 80 -3.66 18.08 -0.35
CA ILE A 80 -2.57 17.76 0.59
C ILE A 80 -2.00 16.36 0.39
N LEU A 81 -2.69 15.46 -0.30
CA LEU A 81 -2.24 14.09 -0.50
C LEU A 81 -1.05 14.06 -1.48
N VAL A 82 0.10 13.65 -0.95
CA VAL A 82 1.31 13.37 -1.73
C VAL A 82 1.13 12.04 -2.46
N VAL A 83 0.83 10.97 -1.73
CA VAL A 83 0.61 9.62 -2.26
C VAL A 83 -0.08 8.74 -1.20
N ALA A 84 -0.86 7.76 -1.66
CA ALA A 84 -1.32 6.65 -0.82
C ALA A 84 -0.64 5.34 -1.26
N TYR A 85 0.16 4.73 -0.37
CA TYR A 85 0.70 3.39 -0.53
C TYR A 85 -0.28 2.39 0.09
N LEU A 86 -1.05 1.73 -0.78
CA LEU A 86 -2.16 0.84 -0.44
C LEU A 86 -1.75 -0.61 -0.75
N ILE A 87 -0.99 -1.23 0.14
CA ILE A 87 -0.24 -2.47 -0.13
C ILE A 87 -1.00 -3.70 0.38
N GLY A 88 -0.81 -4.87 -0.23
CA GLY A 88 -1.32 -6.15 0.26
C GLY A 88 -2.83 -6.33 0.05
N GLU A 89 -3.43 -5.70 -0.96
CA GLU A 89 -4.84 -5.88 -1.31
C GLU A 89 -5.01 -5.75 -2.82
N ARG A 90 -6.04 -6.37 -3.39
CA ARG A 90 -6.46 -6.08 -4.76
C ARG A 90 -7.20 -4.75 -4.79
N ILE A 91 -6.71 -3.85 -5.63
CA ILE A 91 -7.32 -2.55 -5.84
C ILE A 91 -7.50 -2.34 -7.34
N GLY A 92 -8.68 -1.89 -7.73
CA GLY A 92 -8.98 -1.55 -9.12
C GLY A 92 -8.65 -0.09 -9.44
N ALA A 93 -8.43 0.21 -10.72
CA ALA A 93 -8.09 1.56 -11.19
C ALA A 93 -9.15 2.63 -10.83
N GLU A 94 -10.39 2.20 -10.62
CA GLU A 94 -11.56 3.05 -10.34
C GLU A 94 -12.02 2.93 -8.89
N GLN A 95 -11.19 2.33 -8.02
CA GLN A 95 -11.56 2.07 -6.64
C GLN A 95 -11.91 3.36 -5.88
N ILE A 96 -11.09 4.40 -6.01
CA ILE A 96 -11.23 5.63 -5.23
C ILE A 96 -11.65 6.77 -6.15
N PRO A 97 -12.89 7.29 -6.06
CA PRO A 97 -13.38 8.34 -6.93
C PRO A 97 -12.50 9.60 -6.93
N GLY A 98 -11.88 9.89 -8.07
CA GLY A 98 -11.01 11.05 -8.25
C GLY A 98 -9.55 10.87 -7.85
N LEU A 99 -9.15 9.69 -7.38
CA LEU A 99 -7.76 9.36 -7.07
C LEU A 99 -7.30 8.22 -7.98
N ALA A 100 -6.49 8.54 -8.99
CA ALA A 100 -5.99 7.56 -9.94
C ALA A 100 -4.73 6.83 -9.42
N PRO A 101 -4.42 5.63 -9.93
CA PRO A 101 -3.13 5.00 -9.70
C PRO A 101 -1.97 5.86 -10.24
N CYS A 102 -0.81 5.77 -9.61
CA CYS A 102 0.39 6.46 -10.05
C CYS A 102 0.98 5.83 -11.32
N ARG A 103 1.48 6.68 -12.22
CA ARG A 103 2.11 6.32 -13.51
C ARG A 103 3.61 6.56 -13.53
N SER A 104 4.16 7.26 -12.53
CA SER A 104 5.58 7.53 -12.41
C SER A 104 6.02 7.69 -10.95
N ALA A 105 7.35 7.66 -10.75
CA ALA A 105 7.98 7.76 -9.43
C ALA A 105 7.75 9.09 -8.72
N ALA A 106 7.63 10.19 -9.47
CA ALA A 106 7.51 11.54 -8.92
C ALA A 106 6.07 12.08 -8.93
N GLN A 107 5.11 11.37 -9.52
CA GLN A 107 3.70 11.81 -9.54
C GLN A 107 3.19 11.98 -8.10
N THR A 108 2.30 12.94 -7.86
CA THR A 108 1.65 13.13 -6.57
C THR A 108 0.14 13.13 -6.72
N GLY A 109 -0.61 13.07 -5.63
CA GLY A 109 -2.08 13.02 -5.68
C GLY A 109 -2.59 11.75 -6.38
N CYS A 110 -1.92 10.63 -6.14
CA CYS A 110 -2.23 9.32 -6.72
C CYS A 110 -2.01 8.21 -5.68
N PHE A 111 -2.44 6.99 -5.99
CA PHE A 111 -2.16 5.81 -5.15
C PHE A 111 -1.24 4.81 -5.83
N VAL A 112 -0.51 4.03 -5.03
CA VAL A 112 0.24 2.85 -5.46
C VAL A 112 -0.25 1.64 -4.70
N THR A 113 -0.19 0.48 -5.33
CA THR A 113 -0.63 -0.78 -4.73
C THR A 113 0.10 -1.94 -5.38
N TRP A 114 0.33 -2.99 -4.62
CA TRP A 114 0.77 -4.30 -5.09
C TRP A 114 0.45 -5.33 -4.01
N ALA A 115 0.40 -6.59 -4.43
CA ALA A 115 0.45 -7.78 -3.59
C ALA A 115 1.48 -8.73 -4.22
N THR A 116 2.40 -9.25 -3.43
CA THR A 116 3.62 -9.90 -3.93
C THR A 116 3.49 -11.42 -3.96
N VAL A 117 3.80 -12.01 -5.11
CA VAL A 117 3.84 -13.47 -5.31
C VAL A 117 5.13 -13.88 -6.01
N ALA A 118 5.62 -15.10 -5.73
CA ALA A 118 6.67 -15.72 -6.53
C ALA A 118 6.19 -15.92 -7.97
N MET A 119 7.09 -15.81 -8.95
CA MET A 119 6.81 -16.16 -10.33
C MET A 119 6.29 -17.61 -10.43
N GLY A 120 5.08 -17.77 -10.95
CA GLY A 120 4.42 -19.08 -11.09
C GLY A 120 3.73 -19.59 -9.83
N ALA A 121 3.74 -18.84 -8.74
CA ALA A 121 2.89 -19.11 -7.57
C ALA A 121 1.53 -18.44 -7.73
N GLU A 122 0.52 -19.05 -7.12
CA GLU A 122 -0.79 -18.44 -6.94
C GLU A 122 -0.83 -17.77 -5.56
N PRO A 123 -1.53 -16.63 -5.41
CA PRO A 123 -1.69 -16.00 -4.12
C PRO A 123 -2.59 -16.84 -3.22
N GLU A 124 -2.17 -17.02 -1.97
CA GLU A 124 -2.89 -17.78 -0.96
C GLU A 124 -3.85 -16.88 -0.18
N LEU A 125 -3.45 -15.62 0.05
CA LEU A 125 -4.23 -14.60 0.73
C LEU A 125 -4.38 -13.37 -0.14
N LEU A 126 -5.36 -13.41 -1.05
CA LEU A 126 -5.70 -12.26 -1.88
C LEU A 126 -7.06 -11.69 -1.47
N THR A 127 -7.03 -10.59 -0.73
CA THR A 127 -8.21 -9.86 -0.28
C THR A 127 -8.52 -8.64 -1.17
N GLY A 128 -9.72 -8.10 -1.02
CA GLY A 128 -10.17 -6.91 -1.74
C GLY A 128 -10.98 -7.25 -3.00
N GLU A 129 -12.03 -6.46 -3.23
CA GLU A 129 -12.92 -6.57 -4.38
C GLU A 129 -12.67 -5.39 -5.32
N PRO A 130 -11.75 -5.52 -6.30
CA PRO A 130 -11.32 -4.40 -7.12
C PRO A 130 -12.45 -3.87 -8.03
N ARG A 131 -12.71 -2.56 -7.97
CA ARG A 131 -13.60 -1.86 -8.90
C ARG A 131 -12.83 -1.44 -10.16
N GLY A 132 -13.26 -1.95 -11.32
CA GLY A 132 -12.56 -1.78 -12.59
C GLY A 132 -11.37 -2.74 -12.72
N ARG A 133 -10.43 -2.43 -13.63
CA ARG A 133 -9.26 -3.30 -13.84
C ARG A 133 -8.36 -3.32 -12.59
N PRO A 134 -7.98 -4.50 -12.05
CA PRO A 134 -6.97 -4.60 -10.99
C PRO A 134 -5.66 -3.98 -11.43
N VAL A 135 -5.04 -3.19 -10.55
CA VAL A 135 -3.77 -2.51 -10.83
C VAL A 135 -2.65 -2.99 -9.93
N CYS A 136 -1.44 -2.96 -10.47
CA CYS A 136 -0.19 -3.15 -9.74
C CYS A 136 0.74 -2.01 -10.16
N VAL A 137 1.41 -1.39 -9.18
CA VAL A 137 2.50 -0.44 -9.42
C VAL A 137 3.79 -1.10 -8.96
N ASN A 138 4.68 -1.40 -9.91
CA ASN A 138 5.94 -2.07 -9.61
C ASN A 138 6.82 -1.16 -8.74
N PRO A 139 7.18 -1.53 -7.50
CA PRO A 139 7.95 -0.66 -6.59
C PRO A 139 9.38 -0.39 -7.07
N LEU A 140 9.89 -1.16 -8.05
CA LEU A 140 11.22 -0.95 -8.62
C LEU A 140 11.25 0.11 -9.75
N SER A 141 10.10 0.40 -10.37
CA SER A 141 9.97 1.39 -11.46
C SER A 141 8.96 2.50 -11.19
N TRP A 142 8.03 2.27 -10.27
CA TRP A 142 6.86 3.10 -9.98
C TRP A 142 5.91 3.26 -11.16
N ARG A 143 5.82 2.24 -12.01
CA ARG A 143 4.98 2.16 -13.20
C ARG A 143 3.99 0.98 -13.11
N MET A 144 2.90 1.08 -13.86
CA MET A 144 1.87 0.03 -13.97
C MET A 144 2.03 -0.87 -15.21
N ASP A 145 3.21 -0.85 -15.84
CA ASP A 145 3.49 -1.72 -16.98
C ASP A 145 3.94 -3.11 -16.51
N GLU A 146 3.90 -4.07 -17.44
CA GLU A 146 4.31 -5.45 -17.17
C GLU A 146 5.80 -5.69 -17.45
N ALA A 147 6.57 -4.60 -17.61
CA ALA A 147 8.00 -4.69 -17.87
C ALA A 147 8.72 -5.28 -16.64
N PHE A 148 9.55 -6.30 -16.88
CA PHE A 148 10.39 -6.85 -15.83
C PHE A 148 11.51 -5.88 -15.48
N VAL A 149 11.61 -5.58 -14.19
CA VAL A 149 12.66 -4.73 -13.62
C VAL A 149 13.68 -5.62 -12.91
N PRO A 150 14.95 -5.63 -13.34
CA PRO A 150 15.96 -6.52 -12.79
C PRO A 150 16.38 -6.13 -11.38
N ALA A 151 16.82 -7.11 -10.59
CA ALA A 151 17.17 -6.95 -9.19
C ALA A 151 18.21 -5.84 -8.93
N ARG A 152 19.14 -5.57 -9.85
CA ARG A 152 20.10 -4.44 -9.76
C ARG A 152 19.46 -3.04 -9.58
N ARG A 153 18.15 -2.91 -9.80
CA ARG A 153 17.37 -1.67 -9.58
C ARG A 153 16.73 -1.59 -8.20
N HIS A 154 16.72 -2.69 -7.46
CA HIS A 154 16.15 -2.82 -6.13
C HIS A 154 17.04 -2.17 -5.08
N LEU A 155 16.52 -1.13 -4.40
CA LEU A 155 17.30 -0.35 -3.45
C LEU A 155 17.55 -1.10 -2.15
N GLY A 156 16.61 -1.96 -1.74
CA GLY A 156 16.89 -2.98 -0.75
C GLY A 156 15.68 -3.37 0.11
N GLY A 157 15.60 -4.67 0.34
CA GLY A 157 14.69 -5.27 1.30
C GLY A 157 15.29 -5.27 2.70
N VAL A 158 14.46 -5.60 3.68
CA VAL A 158 14.85 -5.84 5.06
C VAL A 158 14.20 -7.15 5.48
N PRO A 159 14.95 -8.16 5.95
CA PRO A 159 14.39 -9.45 6.37
C PRO A 159 13.54 -9.29 7.63
N ASP A 160 12.80 -10.33 8.01
CA ASP A 160 11.90 -10.34 9.18
C ASP A 160 12.63 -10.04 10.49
N SER A 161 13.92 -10.35 10.57
CA SER A 161 14.81 -10.00 11.69
C SER A 161 15.08 -8.50 11.83
N PHE A 162 14.82 -7.71 10.79
CA PHE A 162 15.04 -6.26 10.74
C PHE A 162 16.46 -5.79 11.08
N ASP A 163 17.46 -6.65 10.85
CA ASP A 163 18.85 -6.49 11.29
C ASP A 163 19.78 -5.89 10.21
N ARG A 164 19.35 -5.93 8.94
CA ARG A 164 20.16 -5.48 7.80
C ARG A 164 19.32 -5.00 6.62
N ILE A 165 19.98 -4.31 5.70
CA ILE A 165 19.43 -3.94 4.40
C ILE A 165 20.06 -4.85 3.35
N GLU A 166 19.25 -5.38 2.43
CA GLU A 166 19.68 -6.27 1.35
C GLU A 166 19.39 -5.64 -0.03
N PRO A 167 20.33 -4.84 -0.59
CA PRO A 167 20.20 -4.29 -1.92
C PRO A 167 20.22 -5.39 -2.98
N GLY A 168 19.57 -5.18 -4.12
CA GLY A 168 19.64 -6.13 -5.22
C GLY A 168 18.95 -7.47 -4.97
N LEU A 169 18.10 -7.56 -3.94
CA LEU A 169 17.46 -8.81 -3.50
C LEU A 169 16.58 -9.49 -4.56
N VAL A 170 15.60 -8.77 -5.12
CA VAL A 170 14.61 -9.33 -6.06
C VAL A 170 14.43 -8.44 -7.29
N GLY A 171 14.19 -9.07 -8.43
CA GLY A 171 13.59 -8.41 -9.59
C GLY A 171 12.07 -8.60 -9.57
N ALA A 172 11.33 -7.70 -10.20
CA ALA A 172 9.87 -7.70 -10.12
C ALA A 172 9.21 -7.27 -11.43
N ARG A 173 8.01 -7.79 -11.71
CA ARG A 173 7.09 -7.30 -12.76
C ARG A 173 5.66 -7.32 -12.27
N CYS A 174 4.85 -6.39 -12.74
CA CYS A 174 3.40 -6.52 -12.58
C CYS A 174 2.85 -7.52 -13.59
N ARG A 175 1.89 -8.36 -13.19
CA ARG A 175 1.08 -9.20 -14.07
C ARG A 175 -0.29 -9.45 -13.44
N GLY A 176 -1.37 -9.22 -14.19
CA GLY A 176 -2.72 -9.53 -13.70
C GLY A 176 -3.16 -8.75 -12.44
N GLY A 177 -2.50 -7.62 -12.12
CA GLY A 177 -2.74 -6.87 -10.88
C GLY A 177 -1.93 -7.36 -9.67
N LEU A 178 -1.08 -8.37 -9.83
CA LEU A 178 -0.13 -8.86 -8.84
C LEU A 178 1.29 -8.42 -9.18
N LEU A 179 2.16 -8.40 -8.17
CA LEU A 179 3.59 -8.18 -8.33
C LEU A 179 4.31 -9.53 -8.26
N GLU A 180 4.77 -10.02 -9.41
CA GLU A 180 5.56 -11.24 -9.49
C GLU A 180 7.03 -10.93 -9.22
N ILE A 181 7.65 -11.70 -8.33
CA ILE A 181 9.08 -11.63 -8.02
C ILE A 181 9.78 -12.97 -8.26
N ALA A 182 11.08 -12.91 -8.52
CA ALA A 182 11.91 -14.10 -8.31
C ALA A 182 11.97 -14.38 -6.79
N PRO A 183 11.87 -15.63 -6.32
CA PRO A 183 11.94 -15.93 -4.91
C PRO A 183 13.23 -15.37 -4.27
N PRO A 184 13.15 -14.57 -3.20
CA PRO A 184 14.31 -14.14 -2.43
C PRO A 184 14.93 -15.33 -1.67
N PRO A 185 16.15 -15.15 -1.14
CA PRO A 185 16.69 -16.00 -0.08
C PRO A 185 15.76 -16.08 1.14
N SER A 186 16.05 -17.01 2.05
CA SER A 186 15.34 -17.14 3.33
C SER A 186 15.37 -15.84 4.16
N GLY A 187 14.35 -15.62 4.98
CA GLY A 187 14.25 -14.44 5.86
C GLY A 187 13.13 -13.47 5.49
N TYR A 188 12.25 -13.88 4.56
CA TYR A 188 11.04 -13.16 4.18
C TYR A 188 9.87 -14.14 4.27
N ALA A 189 9.00 -13.93 5.27
CA ALA A 189 7.81 -14.74 5.49
C ALA A 189 6.92 -14.83 4.22
N HIS A 190 6.52 -16.05 3.88
CA HIS A 190 5.64 -16.34 2.77
C HIS A 190 4.87 -17.65 3.01
N ALA A 191 3.73 -17.81 2.34
CA ALA A 191 2.92 -19.02 2.34
C ALA A 191 2.75 -19.51 0.89
N GLY A 192 3.32 -20.67 0.55
CA GLY A 192 3.23 -21.22 -0.81
C GLY A 192 3.86 -20.39 -1.95
N GLY A 193 4.54 -19.28 -1.63
CA GLY A 193 5.06 -18.30 -2.59
C GLY A 193 4.29 -16.98 -2.60
N ASP A 194 3.24 -16.84 -1.79
CA ASP A 194 2.59 -15.59 -1.45
C ASP A 194 3.39 -14.86 -0.35
N TYR A 195 3.94 -13.69 -0.68
CA TYR A 195 4.77 -12.87 0.20
C TYR A 195 3.98 -11.76 0.89
N HIS A 196 2.67 -11.92 1.08
CA HIS A 196 1.80 -10.92 1.71
C HIS A 196 2.38 -10.34 3.01
N GLU A 197 2.89 -11.17 3.92
CA GLU A 197 3.52 -10.70 5.17
C GLU A 197 4.79 -9.87 4.95
N SER A 198 5.46 -10.09 3.82
CA SER A 198 6.73 -9.47 3.45
C SER A 198 6.59 -8.32 2.44
N ASP A 199 5.37 -7.94 2.02
CA ASP A 199 5.16 -6.95 0.94
C ASP A 199 5.90 -5.62 1.17
N ILE A 200 5.95 -5.14 2.41
CA ILE A 200 6.68 -3.91 2.77
C ILE A 200 8.17 -4.20 2.98
N ASN A 201 8.48 -5.30 3.66
CA ASN A 201 9.85 -5.71 4.00
C ASN A 201 10.70 -5.89 2.74
N LEU A 202 10.14 -6.53 1.72
CA LEU A 202 10.79 -6.77 0.44
C LEU A 202 11.22 -5.48 -0.27
N PHE A 203 10.50 -4.37 -0.10
CA PHE A 203 10.72 -3.11 -0.83
C PHE A 203 10.95 -1.91 0.10
N TYR A 204 11.43 -2.16 1.32
CA TYR A 204 11.52 -1.17 2.39
C TYR A 204 12.27 0.11 1.98
N LEU A 205 13.46 -0.02 1.37
CA LEU A 205 14.22 1.15 0.93
C LEU A 205 13.63 1.82 -0.30
N ASP A 206 13.01 1.07 -1.21
CA ASP A 206 12.34 1.60 -2.39
C ASP A 206 11.19 2.52 -1.98
N ILE A 207 10.32 2.05 -1.07
CA ILE A 207 9.23 2.85 -0.48
C ILE A 207 9.79 4.11 0.20
N ARG A 208 10.81 3.94 1.05
CA ARG A 208 11.42 5.04 1.78
C ARG A 208 11.99 6.11 0.85
N ARG A 209 12.69 5.68 -0.22
CA ARG A 209 13.29 6.61 -1.20
C ARG A 209 12.22 7.29 -2.04
N ASN A 210 11.17 6.58 -2.42
CA ASN A 210 10.07 7.12 -3.22
C ASN A 210 9.21 8.12 -2.43
N ALA A 211 8.91 7.84 -1.15
CA ALA A 211 8.21 8.77 -0.27
C ALA A 211 8.94 10.11 -0.16
N GLN A 212 10.27 10.08 -0.03
CA GLN A 212 11.09 11.30 -0.04
C GLN A 212 11.05 12.03 -1.39
N MET A 213 11.09 11.28 -2.50
CA MET A 213 11.01 11.85 -3.85
C MET A 213 9.68 12.55 -4.09
N ARG A 214 8.55 11.89 -3.80
CA ARG A 214 7.21 12.44 -3.97
C ARG A 214 6.96 13.62 -3.06
N LEU A 215 7.48 13.60 -1.82
CA LEU A 215 7.37 14.75 -0.92
C LEU A 215 8.11 15.99 -1.48
N ARG A 216 9.30 15.80 -2.07
CA ARG A 216 10.01 16.89 -2.75
C ARG A 216 9.25 17.39 -3.98
N ALA A 217 8.74 16.48 -4.81
CA ALA A 217 7.96 16.83 -5.99
C ALA A 217 6.69 17.61 -5.63
N PHE A 218 5.99 17.20 -4.56
CA PHE A 218 4.80 17.89 -4.05
C PHE A 218 5.11 19.33 -3.58
N GLY A 219 6.25 19.52 -2.92
CA GLY A 219 6.69 20.84 -2.46
C GLY A 219 7.11 21.78 -3.59
N ALA A 220 7.66 21.26 -4.69
CA ALA A 220 8.09 22.06 -5.84
C ALA A 220 6.92 22.55 -6.72
N GLY A 221 5.74 21.91 -6.62
CA GLY A 221 4.53 22.30 -7.35
C GLY A 221 3.58 23.21 -6.59
N ARG A 222 3.99 23.70 -5.41
CA ARG A 222 3.25 24.69 -4.58
C ARG A 222 3.98 26.03 -4.62
#